data_AF-A0A5K1IPB5-F1
#
_entry.id   AF-A0A5K1IPB5-F1
#
_cell.length_a   1.000
_cell.length_b   1.000
_cell.length_c   1.000
_cell.angle_alpha   90.00
_cell.angle_beta   90.00
_cell.angle_gamma   90.00
#
_symmetry.space_group_name_H-M   'P 1'
#
loop_
_entity.id
_entity.type
_entity.pdbx_description
1 polymer ?
#
loop_
_entity_poly.entity_id
_entity_poly.type
_entity_poly.pdbx_seq_one_letter_code
_entity_poly.pdbx_strand_id
1 'polypeptide(L)'
;MPYVVDSVCINLIWFVAGMTIAFYELDNQLSFGGALVGAVFLPMSFFAYVLKLGSLAWFFVGLFACDCILSACVAWSRGRSESGVFTAIAQWTMPVFLMHTIFAAGIRVVLVKIGVTTPAVHVVVGLATGFVGPVFAMLAMERLRPLDFLVYPTRYVKPGRNR
;
A
#
# COMPACT_ATOMS: atom_id res chain seq x y z
N MET A 1 20.32 1.96 -17.46
CA MET A 1 19.69 2.81 -16.41
C MET A 1 20.05 2.21 -15.05
N PRO A 2 20.33 3.02 -14.01
CA PRO A 2 20.50 2.48 -12.67
C PRO A 2 19.18 1.83 -12.20
N TYR A 3 19.27 0.62 -11.63
CA TYR A 3 18.14 -0.21 -11.18
C TYR A 3 17.08 0.56 -10.36
N VAL A 4 17.53 1.55 -9.59
CA VAL A 4 16.67 2.41 -8.77
C VAL A 4 15.71 3.24 -9.63
N VAL A 5 16.18 3.81 -10.74
CA VAL A 5 15.35 4.67 -11.59
C VAL A 5 14.25 3.86 -12.26
N ASP A 6 14.60 2.68 -12.79
CA ASP A 6 13.65 1.79 -13.43
C ASP A 6 12.57 1.31 -12.44
N SER A 7 13.00 0.85 -11.26
CA SER A 7 12.09 0.40 -10.21
C SER A 7 11.18 1.52 -9.68
N VAL A 8 11.73 2.74 -9.52
CA VAL A 8 10.93 3.90 -9.11
C VAL A 8 9.91 4.24 -10.19
N CYS A 9 10.28 4.31 -11.47
CA CYS A 9 9.36 4.62 -12.57
C CYS A 9 8.23 3.59 -12.68
N ILE A 10 8.53 2.29 -12.53
CA ILE A 10 7.53 1.22 -12.59
C ILE A 10 6.55 1.33 -11.41
N ASN A 11 7.01 1.62 -10.20
CA ASN A 11 6.12 1.72 -9.04
C ASN A 11 5.35 3.05 -9.00
N LEU A 12 5.92 4.13 -9.54
CA LEU A 12 5.31 5.46 -9.54
C LEU A 12 3.99 5.48 -10.32
N ILE A 13 3.90 4.75 -11.44
CA ILE A 13 2.68 4.74 -12.26
C ILE A 13 1.48 4.17 -11.49
N TRP A 14 1.70 3.11 -10.71
CA TRP A 14 0.67 2.50 -9.86
C TRP A 14 0.30 3.41 -8.68
N PHE A 15 1.28 4.11 -8.11
CA PHE A 15 1.03 5.08 -7.05
C PHE A 15 0.16 6.25 -7.53
N VAL A 16 0.47 6.82 -8.70
CA VAL A 16 -0.32 7.90 -9.31
C VAL A 16 -1.72 7.42 -9.66
N ALA A 17 -1.86 6.22 -10.24
CA ALA A 17 -3.17 5.63 -10.52
C ALA A 17 -4.03 5.50 -9.24
N GLY A 18 -3.45 4.99 -8.15
CA GLY A 18 -4.14 4.92 -6.85
C GLY A 18 -4.58 6.28 -6.33
N MET A 19 -3.73 7.31 -6.41
CA MET A 19 -4.09 8.66 -5.98
C MET A 19 -5.20 9.29 -6.83
N THR A 20 -5.20 9.06 -8.15
CA THR A 20 -6.28 9.57 -9.02
C THR A 20 -7.62 8.94 -8.64
N ILE A 21 -7.65 7.63 -8.38
CA ILE A 21 -8.89 6.95 -7.99
C ILE A 21 -9.40 7.47 -6.64
N ALA A 22 -8.50 7.68 -5.67
CA ALA A 22 -8.86 8.25 -4.37
C ALA A 22 -9.41 9.68 -4.47
N PHE A 23 -8.88 10.51 -5.37
CA PHE A 23 -9.33 11.90 -5.53
C PHE A 23 -10.71 12.03 -6.17
N TYR A 24 -11.04 11.15 -7.12
CA TYR A 24 -12.30 11.22 -7.85
C TYR A 24 -13.45 10.45 -7.17
N GLU A 25 -13.24 9.86 -5.97
CA GLU A 25 -14.24 9.09 -5.21
C GLU A 25 -15.07 8.14 -6.10
N LEU A 26 -14.41 7.38 -6.99
CA LEU A 26 -15.05 6.46 -7.95
C LEU A 26 -15.73 5.24 -7.31
N ASP A 27 -16.05 5.29 -6.02
CA ASP A 27 -16.59 4.20 -5.21
C ASP A 27 -17.79 3.52 -5.90
N ASN A 28 -18.71 4.33 -6.44
CA ASN A 28 -19.92 3.82 -7.04
C ASN A 28 -19.72 3.17 -8.44
N GLN A 29 -18.75 3.64 -9.24
CA GLN A 29 -18.44 3.06 -10.55
C GLN A 29 -17.58 1.79 -10.45
N LEU A 30 -16.62 1.77 -9.51
CA LEU A 30 -15.75 0.62 -9.26
C LEU A 30 -16.50 -0.57 -8.64
N SER A 31 -17.55 -0.32 -7.87
CA SER A 31 -18.39 -1.36 -7.25
C SER A 31 -19.21 -2.17 -8.27
N PHE A 32 -19.74 -1.54 -9.32
CA PHE A 32 -20.53 -2.23 -10.35
C PHE A 32 -19.63 -2.86 -11.43
N GLY A 33 -18.56 -2.16 -11.84
CA GLY A 33 -17.63 -2.66 -12.86
C GLY A 33 -16.74 -3.80 -12.37
N GLY A 34 -16.21 -3.70 -11.14
CA GLY A 34 -15.12 -4.60 -10.75
C GLY A 34 -15.55 -6.00 -10.28
N ALA A 35 -16.81 -6.24 -9.94
CA ALA A 35 -17.34 -7.60 -9.79
C ALA A 35 -17.34 -8.38 -11.13
N LEU A 36 -17.65 -7.67 -12.22
CA LEU A 36 -17.61 -8.19 -13.60
C LEU A 36 -16.16 -8.41 -14.05
N VAL A 37 -15.27 -7.47 -13.75
CA VAL A 37 -13.84 -7.58 -14.06
C VAL A 37 -13.15 -8.69 -13.26
N GLY A 38 -13.50 -8.87 -11.98
CA GLY A 38 -12.96 -9.94 -11.16
C GLY A 38 -13.32 -11.34 -11.64
N ALA A 39 -14.53 -11.52 -12.20
CA ALA A 39 -14.93 -12.77 -12.84
C ALA A 39 -14.10 -13.06 -14.12
N VAL A 40 -13.70 -12.02 -14.85
CA VAL A 40 -12.88 -12.13 -16.07
C VAL A 40 -11.39 -12.31 -15.75
N PHE A 41 -10.91 -11.84 -14.60
CA PHE A 41 -9.50 -11.92 -14.21
C PHE A 41 -8.96 -13.35 -14.12
N LEU A 42 -9.69 -14.26 -13.45
CA LEU A 42 -9.27 -15.65 -13.26
C LEU A 42 -9.07 -16.43 -14.58
N PRO A 43 -10.02 -16.43 -15.54
CA PRO A 43 -9.82 -17.10 -16.81
C PRO A 43 -8.74 -16.42 -17.67
N MET A 44 -8.63 -15.08 -17.61
CA MET A 44 -7.59 -14.34 -18.34
C MET A 44 -6.18 -14.66 -17.85
N SER A 45 -5.99 -14.81 -16.52
CA SER A 45 -4.72 -15.19 -15.91
C SER A 45 -4.29 -16.61 -16.30
N PHE A 46 -5.24 -17.55 -16.30
CA PHE A 46 -4.99 -18.92 -16.76
C PHE A 46 -4.61 -18.97 -18.25
N PHE A 47 -5.31 -18.21 -19.09
CA PHE A 47 -5.05 -18.16 -20.53
C PHE A 47 -3.70 -17.50 -20.86
N ALA A 48 -3.33 -16.43 -20.15
CA ALA A 48 -2.03 -15.75 -20.29
C ALA A 48 -0.86 -16.67 -19.92
N TYR A 49 -1.03 -17.52 -18.90
CA TYR A 49 -0.03 -18.51 -18.50
C TYR A 49 0.13 -19.63 -19.54
N VAL A 50 -0.99 -20.15 -20.08
CA VAL A 50 -0.97 -21.24 -21.07
C VAL A 50 -0.40 -20.81 -22.42
N LEU A 51 -0.66 -19.57 -22.86
CA LEU A 51 -0.19 -19.06 -24.15
C LEU A 51 1.23 -18.49 -24.14
N LYS A 52 1.93 -18.45 -22.99
CA LYS A 52 3.27 -17.82 -22.84
C LYS A 52 3.33 -16.44 -23.51
N LEU A 53 2.32 -15.60 -23.29
CA LEU A 53 2.25 -14.29 -23.89
C LEU A 53 3.37 -13.37 -23.38
N GLY A 54 3.83 -12.45 -24.24
CA GLY A 54 4.94 -11.53 -23.97
C GLY A 54 4.66 -10.50 -22.86
N SER A 55 5.66 -9.66 -22.57
CA SER A 55 5.66 -8.72 -21.43
C SER A 55 4.44 -7.79 -21.33
N LEU A 56 3.79 -7.44 -22.45
CA LEU A 56 2.59 -6.59 -22.47
C LEU A 56 1.37 -7.29 -21.87
N ALA A 57 1.22 -8.59 -22.03
CA ALA A 57 0.06 -9.31 -21.49
C ALA A 57 0.07 -9.33 -19.96
N TRP A 58 1.25 -9.48 -19.35
CA TRP A 58 1.42 -9.41 -17.89
C TRP A 58 1.03 -8.05 -17.32
N PHE A 59 1.25 -6.97 -18.08
CA PHE A 59 0.83 -5.63 -17.68
C PHE A 59 -0.70 -5.51 -17.62
N PHE A 60 -1.41 -5.98 -18.64
CA PHE A 60 -2.88 -5.97 -18.64
C PHE A 60 -3.47 -6.90 -17.59
N VAL A 61 -2.89 -8.09 -17.38
CA VAL A 61 -3.28 -8.99 -16.30
C VAL A 61 -3.11 -8.31 -14.94
N GLY A 62 -2.02 -7.56 -14.75
CA GLY A 62 -1.80 -6.75 -13.54
C GLY A 62 -2.85 -5.66 -13.35
N LEU A 63 -3.24 -4.95 -14.41
CA LEU A 63 -4.30 -3.92 -14.33
C LEU A 63 -5.64 -4.52 -13.91
N PHE A 64 -6.03 -5.66 -14.50
CA PHE A 64 -7.26 -6.36 -14.13
C PHE A 64 -7.19 -6.94 -12.70
N ALA A 65 -6.02 -7.40 -12.26
CA ALA A 65 -5.83 -7.84 -10.88
C ALA A 65 -6.05 -6.68 -9.89
N CYS A 66 -5.46 -5.52 -10.18
CA CYS A 66 -5.61 -4.33 -9.34
C CYS A 66 -7.06 -3.85 -9.29
N ASP A 67 -7.76 -3.79 -10.43
CA ASP A 67 -9.17 -3.41 -10.48
C ASP A 67 -10.07 -4.38 -9.70
N CYS A 68 -9.82 -5.69 -9.84
CA CYS A 68 -10.53 -6.74 -9.09
C CYS A 68 -10.36 -6.58 -7.58
N ILE A 69 -9.12 -6.39 -7.10
CA ILE A 69 -8.85 -6.23 -5.66
C ILE A 69 -9.49 -4.95 -5.14
N LEU A 70 -9.36 -3.84 -5.89
CA LEU A 70 -9.92 -2.55 -5.48
C LEU A 70 -11.45 -2.61 -5.38
N SER A 71 -12.12 -3.20 -6.37
CA SER A 71 -13.56 -3.37 -6.33
C SER A 71 -14.02 -4.32 -5.23
N ALA A 72 -13.28 -5.40 -4.96
CA ALA A 72 -13.56 -6.26 -3.82
C ALA A 72 -13.43 -5.49 -2.49
N CYS A 73 -12.40 -4.66 -2.35
CA CYS A 73 -12.23 -3.79 -1.18
C CYS A 73 -13.38 -2.78 -1.02
N VAL A 74 -13.81 -2.14 -2.11
CA VAL A 74 -14.93 -1.18 -2.11
C VAL A 74 -16.25 -1.87 -1.79
N ALA A 75 -16.56 -3.00 -2.43
CA ALA A 75 -17.77 -3.79 -2.17
C ALA A 75 -17.82 -4.27 -0.71
N TRP A 76 -16.68 -4.68 -0.15
CA TRP A 76 -16.56 -5.05 1.25
C TRP A 76 -16.72 -3.86 2.20
N SER A 77 -16.21 -2.69 1.82
CA SER A 77 -16.32 -1.45 2.59
C SER A 77 -17.77 -0.94 2.64
N ARG A 78 -18.50 -1.03 1.53
CA ARG A 78 -19.86 -0.48 1.36
C ARG A 78 -20.92 -1.07 2.29
N GLY A 79 -20.72 -2.30 2.77
CA GLY A 79 -21.61 -2.97 3.73
C GLY A 79 -21.25 -2.74 5.21
N ARG A 80 -20.08 -2.15 5.47
CA ARG A 80 -19.59 -1.87 6.82
C ARG A 80 -19.66 -0.35 7.02
N SER A 81 -20.77 0.09 7.61
CA SER A 81 -20.94 1.45 8.14
C SER A 81 -19.62 1.91 8.78
N GLU A 82 -19.23 3.16 8.50
CA GLU A 82 -18.03 3.87 8.93
C GLU A 82 -17.81 3.77 10.45
N SER A 83 -17.48 2.58 10.92
CA SER A 83 -17.12 2.34 12.30
C SER A 83 -15.87 3.16 12.51
N GLY A 84 -15.86 4.06 13.49
CA GLY A 84 -14.72 4.94 13.75
C GLY A 84 -13.37 4.21 13.92
N VAL A 85 -13.41 2.88 14.09
CA VAL A 85 -12.27 1.97 14.00
C VAL A 85 -11.55 2.02 12.64
N PHE A 86 -12.26 2.00 11.52
CA PHE A 86 -11.63 2.09 10.19
C PHE A 86 -11.00 3.46 9.95
N THR A 87 -11.67 4.53 10.36
CA THR A 87 -11.13 5.89 10.31
C THR A 87 -9.89 6.02 11.21
N ALA A 88 -9.91 5.42 12.39
CA ALA A 88 -8.75 5.39 13.28
C ALA A 88 -7.59 4.62 12.65
N ILE A 89 -7.83 3.44 12.07
CA ILE A 89 -6.79 2.63 11.41
C ILE A 89 -6.22 3.36 10.18
N ALA A 90 -7.07 4.01 9.38
CA ALA A 90 -6.67 4.75 8.19
C ALA A 90 -5.68 5.89 8.49
N GLN A 91 -5.71 6.46 9.70
CA GLN A 91 -4.71 7.46 10.11
C GLN A 91 -3.30 6.86 10.31
N TRP A 92 -3.18 5.56 10.53
CA TRP A 92 -1.89 4.90 10.73
C TRP A 92 -1.37 4.20 9.48
N THR A 93 -2.22 3.91 8.49
CA THR A 93 -1.82 3.17 7.28
C THR A 93 -0.79 3.93 6.44
N MET A 94 -0.92 5.25 6.32
CA MET A 94 0.04 6.09 5.58
C MET A 94 1.44 6.09 6.22
N PRO A 95 1.60 6.37 7.53
CA PRO A 95 2.87 6.21 8.23
C PRO A 95 3.46 4.79 8.14
N VAL A 96 2.62 3.76 8.31
CA VAL A 96 3.05 2.37 8.25
C VAL A 96 3.57 2.05 6.85
N PHE A 97 2.87 2.45 5.79
CA PHE A 97 3.35 2.27 4.41
C PHE A 97 4.71 2.92 4.18
N LEU A 98 4.95 4.11 4.74
CA LEU A 98 6.22 4.82 4.55
C LEU A 98 7.38 4.20 5.35
N MET A 99 7.12 3.76 6.59
CA MET A 99 8.18 3.39 7.54
C MET A 99 8.38 1.88 7.72
N HIS A 100 7.41 1.04 7.37
CA HIS A 100 7.50 -0.41 7.62
C HIS A 100 8.76 -1.03 6.98
N THR A 101 9.16 -0.56 5.80
CA THR A 101 10.38 -1.01 5.11
C THR A 101 11.65 -0.57 5.83
N ILE A 102 11.70 0.67 6.33
CA ILE A 102 12.85 1.22 7.07
C ILE A 102 13.03 0.46 8.38
N PHE A 103 11.95 0.21 9.12
CA PHE A 103 11.99 -0.59 10.35
C PHE A 103 12.36 -2.05 10.09
N ALA A 104 11.74 -2.68 9.11
CA ALA A 104 12.06 -4.07 8.75
C ALA A 104 13.52 -4.22 8.30
N ALA A 105 14.05 -3.26 7.53
CA ALA A 105 15.45 -3.25 7.11
C ALA A 105 16.39 -3.05 8.31
N GLY A 106 16.11 -2.08 9.18
CA GLY A 106 16.92 -1.82 10.37
C GLY A 106 17.02 -3.04 11.29
N ILE A 107 15.92 -3.74 11.49
CA ILE A 107 15.86 -4.93 12.37
C ILE A 107 16.59 -6.12 11.78
N ARG A 108 16.56 -6.30 10.45
CA ARG A 108 17.40 -7.31 9.80
C ARG A 108 18.89 -7.02 10.02
N VAL A 109 19.32 -5.76 9.92
CA VAL A 109 20.72 -5.38 10.18
C VAL A 109 21.11 -5.67 11.63
N VAL A 110 20.23 -5.39 12.60
CA VAL A 110 20.46 -5.67 14.02
C VAL A 110 20.52 -7.17 14.30
N LEU A 111 19.58 -7.97 13.78
CA LEU A 111 19.57 -9.43 13.96
C LEU A 111 20.83 -10.09 13.39
N VAL A 112 21.27 -9.66 12.20
CA VAL A 112 22.51 -10.14 11.58
C VAL A 112 23.71 -9.81 12.46
N LYS A 113 23.76 -8.61 13.07
CA LYS A 113 24.83 -8.25 14.02
C LYS A 113 24.84 -9.07 15.31
N ILE A 114 23.68 -9.56 15.75
CA ILE A 114 23.54 -10.42 16.94
C ILE A 114 23.90 -11.89 16.62
N GLY A 115 24.19 -12.21 15.35
CA GLY A 115 24.61 -13.55 14.92
C GLY A 115 23.46 -14.52 14.69
N VAL A 116 22.22 -14.04 14.74
CA VAL A 116 21.07 -14.82 14.30
C VAL A 116 21.11 -14.82 12.78
N THR A 117 21.21 -15.99 12.15
CA THR A 117 21.19 -16.14 10.68
C THR A 117 19.98 -16.91 10.17
N THR A 118 19.10 -17.35 11.08
CA THR A 118 17.88 -18.09 10.74
C THR A 118 16.94 -17.19 9.92
N PRO A 119 16.65 -17.52 8.66
CA PRO A 119 15.85 -16.67 7.78
C PRO A 119 14.39 -16.56 8.23
N ALA A 120 13.82 -17.63 8.81
CA ALA A 120 12.47 -17.62 9.36
C ALA A 120 12.30 -16.55 10.45
N VAL A 121 13.28 -16.41 11.34
CA VAL A 121 13.24 -15.41 12.42
C VAL A 121 13.33 -14.00 11.85
N HIS A 122 14.14 -13.76 10.82
CA HIS A 122 14.21 -12.44 10.16
C HIS A 122 12.89 -12.05 9.50
N VAL A 123 12.19 -13.01 8.91
CA VAL A 123 10.89 -12.77 8.27
C VAL A 123 9.83 -12.49 9.32
N VAL A 124 9.70 -13.32 10.35
CA VAL A 124 8.68 -13.17 11.39
C VAL A 124 8.90 -11.89 12.21
N VAL A 125 10.13 -11.66 12.68
CA VAL A 125 10.47 -10.47 13.47
C VAL A 125 10.40 -9.21 12.61
N GLY A 126 10.91 -9.26 11.38
CA GLY A 126 10.83 -8.14 10.43
C GLY A 126 9.39 -7.76 10.07
N LEU A 127 8.49 -8.74 9.93
CA LEU A 127 7.08 -8.49 9.68
C LEU A 127 6.39 -7.90 10.91
N ALA A 128 6.56 -8.51 12.08
CA ALA A 128 5.94 -8.04 13.33
C ALA A 128 6.35 -6.59 13.62
N THR A 129 7.63 -6.29 13.45
CA THR A 129 8.18 -4.96 13.70
C THR A 129 7.92 -3.96 12.59
N GLY A 130 7.68 -4.42 11.36
CA GLY A 130 7.20 -3.58 10.26
C GLY A 130 5.81 -2.99 10.54
N PHE A 131 4.97 -3.66 11.32
CA PHE A 131 3.67 -3.12 11.74
C PHE A 131 3.75 -2.38 13.08
N VAL A 132 4.43 -2.96 14.07
CA VAL A 132 4.49 -2.40 15.42
C VAL A 132 5.42 -1.17 15.49
N GLY A 133 6.56 -1.23 14.79
CA GLY A 133 7.58 -0.18 14.78
C GLY A 133 7.06 1.19 14.33
N PRO A 134 6.38 1.31 13.17
CA PRO A 134 5.81 2.57 12.72
C PRO A 134 4.77 3.17 13.68
N VAL A 135 3.99 2.34 14.38
CA VAL A 135 3.00 2.82 15.37
C VAL A 135 3.71 3.46 16.57
N PHE A 136 4.73 2.79 17.11
CA PHE A 136 5.56 3.38 18.18
C PHE A 136 6.34 4.60 17.71
N ALA A 137 6.86 4.58 16.47
CA ALA A 137 7.58 5.71 15.89
C ALA A 137 6.68 6.94 15.75
N MET A 138 5.46 6.76 15.25
CA MET A 138 4.46 7.83 15.20
C MET A 138 4.15 8.40 16.58
N LEU A 139 3.93 7.54 17.58
CA LEU A 139 3.69 7.99 18.97
C LEU A 139 4.87 8.79 19.54
N ALA A 140 6.11 8.40 19.21
CA ALA A 140 7.32 9.14 19.56
C ALA A 140 7.47 10.44 18.78
N MET A 141 7.10 10.46 17.49
CA MET A 141 7.17 11.64 16.63
C MET A 141 6.12 12.69 17.00
N GLU A 142 4.93 12.31 17.46
CA GLU A 142 3.96 13.27 18.03
C GLU A 142 4.54 14.01 19.26
N ARG A 143 5.47 13.39 19.99
CA ARG A 143 6.20 14.04 21.09
C ARG A 143 7.34 14.95 20.59
N LEU A 144 7.89 14.67 19.41
CA LEU A 144 8.99 15.39 18.76
C LEU A 144 8.46 16.24 17.59
N ARG A 145 7.96 17.44 17.91
CA ARG A 145 7.25 18.37 17.01
C ARG A 145 7.83 18.65 15.61
N PRO A 146 9.13 18.53 15.29
CA PRO A 146 9.60 18.79 13.92
C PRO A 146 9.56 17.57 12.99
N LEU A 147 9.46 16.32 13.48
CA LEU A 147 9.50 15.12 12.63
C LEU A 147 8.10 14.69 12.12
N ASP A 148 7.04 15.06 12.84
CA ASP A 148 5.66 14.77 12.47
C ASP A 148 5.25 15.42 11.13
N PHE A 149 5.99 16.45 10.67
CA PHE A 149 5.76 17.08 9.36
C PHE A 149 6.05 16.14 8.17
N LEU A 150 7.07 15.29 8.26
CA LEU A 150 7.44 14.39 7.16
C LEU A 150 6.38 13.30 6.95
N VAL A 151 5.71 12.91 8.03
CA VAL A 151 4.73 11.82 8.04
C VAL A 151 3.32 12.34 7.83
N TYR A 152 2.99 13.48 8.44
CA TYR A 152 1.70 14.14 8.37
C TYR A 152 1.86 15.63 8.01
N PRO A 153 2.22 15.94 6.75
CA PRO A 153 2.30 17.33 6.31
C PRO A 153 0.96 18.05 6.41
N THR A 154 -0.16 17.32 6.34
CA THR A 154 -1.53 17.86 6.44
C THR A 154 -1.87 18.43 7.82
N ARG A 155 -1.14 18.09 8.89
CA ARG A 155 -1.32 18.72 10.21
C ARG A 155 -0.73 20.14 10.27
N TYR A 156 0.26 20.44 9.43
CA TYR A 156 0.95 21.71 9.37
C TYR A 156 0.50 22.59 8.20
N VAL A 157 0.04 21.96 7.13
CA VAL A 157 -0.65 22.63 6.03
C VAL A 157 -2.11 22.82 6.45
N LYS A 158 -2.39 23.93 7.14
CA LYS A 158 -3.77 24.42 7.24
C LYS A 158 -4.24 24.69 5.81
N PRO A 159 -5.29 24.02 5.31
CA PRO A 159 -5.92 24.47 4.08
C PRO A 159 -6.35 25.91 4.36
N GLY A 160 -5.84 26.87 3.58
CA GLY A 160 -6.43 28.18 3.55
C GLY A 160 -7.90 27.97 3.22
N ARG A 161 -8.77 28.19 4.20
CA ARG A 161 -10.21 28.15 4.03
C ARG A 161 -10.59 29.26 3.06
N ASN A 162 -10.55 28.97 1.77
CA ASN A 162 -11.20 29.77 0.76
C ASN A 162 -12.53 29.09 0.40
N ARG A 163 -13.56 29.93 0.47
CA ARG A 163 -14.97 29.65 0.28
C ARG A 163 -15.28 28.99 -1.05
#